data_AF-A0A8J6MTJ8-F1
#
_entry.id   AF-A0A8J6MTJ8-F1
#
_cell.length_a   1.000
_cell.length_b   1.000
_cell.length_c   1.000
_cell.angle_alpha   90.00
_cell.angle_beta   90.00
_cell.angle_gamma   90.00
#
_symmetry.space_group_name_H-M   'P 1'
#
loop_
_entity.id
_entity.type
_entity.pdbx_description
1 polymer ?
#
loop_
_entity_poly.entity_id
_entity_poly.type
_entity_poly.pdbx_seq_one_letter_code
_entity_poly.pdbx_strand_id
1 'polypeptide(L)'
;MSLNAKSIVAAAVAIVLSSALSGCSLLPKEEEGLKPPLIKPAQENYQTVVAEKGTITKEINGSGNFVSLATDFAQFTGKGGRIDKITVSSGDKVKKGDVLVQLILDGMDLQLKEQELSLQRAKYAYKMTSTADKDARTIAEL
;
A
#
# COMPACT_ATOMS: atom_id res chain seq x y z
N MET A 1 -68.40 98.40 -58.81
CA MET A 1 -69.26 98.74 -57.66
C MET A 1 -68.44 98.47 -56.39
N SER A 2 -68.07 99.57 -55.71
CA SER A 2 -67.35 99.73 -54.43
C SER A 2 -66.77 98.50 -53.72
N LEU A 3 -65.44 98.33 -53.78
CA LEU A 3 -64.68 97.58 -52.78
C LEU A 3 -64.70 98.37 -51.46
N ASN A 4 -65.33 97.80 -50.43
CA ASN A 4 -65.44 98.41 -49.11
C ASN A 4 -64.11 98.31 -48.35
N ALA A 5 -63.64 99.42 -47.77
CA ALA A 5 -62.36 99.52 -47.04
C ALA A 5 -62.18 98.44 -45.94
N LYS A 6 -63.28 97.95 -45.35
CA LYS A 6 -63.27 96.86 -44.36
C LYS A 6 -62.77 95.53 -44.94
N SER A 7 -63.03 95.24 -46.22
CA SER A 7 -62.58 94.01 -46.90
C SER A 7 -61.07 94.03 -47.19
N ILE A 8 -60.49 95.20 -47.41
CA ILE A 8 -59.06 95.37 -47.68
C ILE A 8 -58.26 95.21 -46.38
N VAL A 9 -58.78 95.75 -45.27
CA VAL A 9 -58.17 95.59 -43.93
C VAL A 9 -58.24 94.13 -43.47
N ALA A 10 -59.35 93.43 -43.73
CA ALA A 10 -59.48 92.01 -43.39
C ALA A 10 -58.49 91.12 -44.16
N ALA A 11 -58.24 91.42 -45.45
CA ALA A 11 -57.26 90.69 -46.26
C ALA A 11 -55.82 90.93 -45.77
N ALA A 12 -55.48 92.16 -45.36
CA ALA A 12 -54.14 92.48 -44.86
C ALA A 12 -53.83 91.77 -43.52
N VAL A 13 -54.79 91.67 -42.61
CA VAL A 13 -54.61 90.98 -41.32
C VAL A 13 -54.46 89.46 -41.51
N ALA A 14 -55.17 88.86 -42.47
CA ALA A 14 -55.04 87.43 -42.77
C ALA A 14 -53.65 87.06 -43.34
N ILE A 15 -53.03 87.96 -44.11
CA ILE A 15 -51.70 87.73 -44.69
C ILE A 15 -50.61 87.79 -43.61
N VAL A 16 -50.73 88.67 -42.62
CA VAL A 16 -49.76 88.81 -41.51
C VAL A 16 -49.85 87.63 -40.51
N LEU A 17 -51.03 87.06 -40.28
CA LEU A 17 -51.13 85.86 -39.43
C LEU A 17 -50.55 84.60 -40.10
N SER A 18 -50.54 84.55 -41.43
CA SER A 18 -50.06 83.38 -42.18
C SER A 18 -48.54 83.21 -42.16
N SER A 19 -47.78 84.31 -42.00
CA SER A 19 -46.31 84.26 -41.91
C SER A 19 -45.80 83.81 -40.53
N ALA A 20 -46.57 84.01 -39.46
CA ALA A 20 -46.19 83.60 -38.11
C ALA A 20 -46.28 82.06 -37.88
N LEU A 21 -47.17 81.35 -38.59
CA LEU A 21 -47.28 79.89 -38.49
C LEU A 21 -46.21 79.13 -39.30
N SER A 22 -45.50 79.81 -40.21
CA SER A 22 -44.42 79.19 -40.99
C SER A 22 -43.15 78.93 -40.18
N GLY A 23 -43.09 79.40 -38.92
CA GLY A 23 -41.95 79.21 -38.01
C GLY A 23 -41.82 77.80 -37.42
N CYS A 24 -42.87 76.97 -37.45
CA CYS A 24 -42.83 75.62 -36.86
C CYS A 24 -42.21 74.54 -37.77
N SER A 25 -41.79 74.89 -38.99
CA SER A 25 -41.10 73.97 -39.92
C SER A 25 -39.57 74.12 -39.91
N LEU A 26 -39.03 75.00 -39.07
CA LEU A 26 -37.61 75.34 -39.06
C LEU A 26 -36.82 74.75 -37.89
N LEU A 27 -37.43 73.92 -37.02
CA LEU A 27 -36.68 73.15 -36.03
C LEU A 27 -36.05 71.93 -36.73
N PRO A 28 -34.71 71.89 -36.86
CA PRO A 28 -34.02 70.75 -37.42
C PRO A 28 -34.31 69.51 -36.58
N LYS A 29 -34.55 68.39 -37.26
CA LYS A 29 -34.77 67.08 -36.64
C LYS A 29 -33.57 66.76 -35.75
N GLU A 30 -33.80 66.73 -34.44
CA GLU A 30 -32.80 66.46 -33.42
C GLU A 30 -32.20 65.07 -33.68
N GLU A 31 -30.91 65.04 -34.07
CA GLU A 31 -30.21 63.78 -34.28
C GLU A 31 -30.10 63.08 -32.93
N GLU A 32 -30.68 61.87 -32.85
CA GLU A 32 -30.53 60.99 -31.72
C GLU A 32 -29.04 60.80 -31.45
N GLY A 33 -28.57 61.32 -30.31
CA GLY A 33 -27.18 61.23 -29.90
C GLY A 33 -26.68 59.79 -30.05
N LEU A 34 -25.59 59.65 -30.81
CA LEU A 34 -24.89 58.40 -31.05
C LEU A 34 -24.61 57.75 -29.68
N LYS A 35 -25.25 56.61 -29.40
CA LYS A 35 -25.14 55.92 -28.11
C LYS A 35 -23.66 55.77 -27.77
N PRO A 36 -23.23 56.17 -26.55
CA PRO A 36 -21.83 56.03 -26.14
C PRO A 36 -21.33 54.62 -26.43
N PRO A 37 -20.13 54.45 -27.00
CA PRO A 37 -19.59 53.13 -27.26
C PRO A 37 -19.49 52.36 -25.94
N LEU A 38 -20.25 51.27 -25.84
CA LEU A 38 -20.22 50.36 -24.70
C LEU A 38 -18.87 49.62 -24.71
N ILE A 39 -17.95 50.04 -23.86
CA ILE A 39 -16.71 49.31 -23.58
C ILE A 39 -17.14 48.01 -22.87
N LYS A 40 -17.12 46.89 -23.59
CA LYS A 40 -17.38 45.58 -22.99
C LYS A 40 -16.22 45.27 -22.05
N PRO A 41 -16.47 45.00 -20.75
CA PRO A 41 -15.41 44.64 -19.82
C PRO A 41 -14.64 43.42 -20.35
N ALA A 42 -13.32 43.42 -20.17
CA ALA A 42 -12.47 42.32 -20.59
C ALA A 42 -13.00 41.02 -19.96
N GLN A 43 -13.30 40.03 -20.80
CA GLN A 43 -13.73 38.73 -20.31
C GLN A 43 -12.49 37.97 -19.84
N GLU A 44 -12.38 37.80 -18.54
CA GLU A 44 -11.39 36.98 -17.87
C GLU A 44 -11.54 35.52 -18.34
N ASN A 45 -10.52 34.99 -19.03
CA ASN A 45 -10.53 33.64 -19.54
C ASN A 45 -10.03 32.66 -18.47
N TYR A 46 -10.96 32.08 -17.71
CA TYR A 46 -10.63 31.05 -16.71
C TYR A 46 -10.74 29.65 -17.32
N GLN A 47 -9.62 28.93 -17.31
CA GLN A 47 -9.62 27.50 -17.61
C GLN A 47 -10.16 26.75 -16.38
N THR A 48 -11.40 26.28 -16.47
CA THR A 48 -12.01 25.45 -15.43
C THR A 48 -12.11 24.01 -15.90
N VAL A 49 -12.01 23.07 -14.96
CA VAL A 49 -12.21 21.64 -15.19
C VAL A 49 -13.30 21.14 -14.26
N VAL A 50 -14.13 20.22 -14.75
CA VAL A 50 -15.21 19.62 -13.96
C VAL A 50 -14.61 18.59 -13.02
N ALA A 51 -14.85 18.74 -11.72
CA ALA A 51 -14.41 17.78 -10.71
C ALA A 51 -15.39 16.61 -10.61
N GLU A 52 -14.88 15.38 -10.73
CA GLU A 52 -15.67 14.16 -10.59
C GLU A 52 -15.36 13.47 -9.25
N LYS A 53 -16.37 12.81 -8.68
CA LYS A 53 -16.20 12.01 -7.45
C LYS A 53 -15.66 10.63 -7.81
N GLY A 54 -14.42 10.36 -7.43
CA GLY A 54 -13.78 9.04 -7.52
C GLY A 54 -13.36 8.51 -6.15
N THR A 55 -13.01 7.23 -6.09
CA THR A 55 -12.41 6.62 -4.89
C THR A 55 -10.92 6.89 -4.88
N ILE A 56 -10.42 7.47 -3.78
CA ILE A 56 -8.98 7.69 -3.56
C ILE A 56 -8.52 6.67 -2.54
N THR A 57 -7.63 5.77 -2.96
CA THR A 57 -7.01 4.78 -2.06
C THR A 57 -5.62 5.27 -1.66
N LYS A 58 -5.33 5.23 -0.36
CA LYS A 58 -4.00 5.53 0.17
C LYS A 58 -3.25 4.23 0.38
N GLU A 59 -2.35 3.89 -0.52
CA GLU A 59 -1.46 2.74 -0.38
C GLU A 59 -0.23 3.10 0.45
N ILE A 60 0.17 2.18 1.32
CA ILE A 60 1.42 2.27 2.08
C ILE A 60 2.31 1.15 1.59
N ASN A 61 3.37 1.52 0.88
CA ASN A 61 4.36 0.57 0.38
C ASN A 61 5.51 0.47 1.36
N GLY A 62 5.77 -0.75 1.84
CA GLY A 62 6.88 -1.06 2.73
C GLY A 62 7.85 -2.03 2.06
N SER A 63 9.15 -1.80 2.25
CA SER A 63 10.20 -2.73 1.85
C SER A 63 10.70 -3.51 3.06
N GLY A 64 11.00 -4.79 2.88
CA GLY A 64 11.62 -5.64 3.89
C GLY A 64 12.57 -6.65 3.27
N ASN A 65 13.49 -7.17 4.08
CA ASN A 65 14.41 -8.23 3.67
C ASN A 65 14.00 -9.54 4.34
N PHE A 66 14.14 -10.65 3.62
CA PHE A 66 14.03 -11.97 4.21
C PHE A 66 15.32 -12.33 4.92
N VAL A 67 15.19 -12.79 6.16
CA VAL A 67 16.29 -13.30 6.97
C VAL A 67 16.00 -14.73 7.38
N SER A 68 17.05 -15.51 7.60
CA SER A 68 16.92 -16.86 8.12
C SER A 68 16.28 -16.83 9.51
N LEU A 69 15.27 -17.68 9.73
CA LEU A 69 14.60 -17.79 11.03
C LEU A 69 15.55 -18.29 12.13
N ALA A 70 16.48 -19.18 11.77
CA ALA A 70 17.52 -19.71 12.64
C ALA A 70 18.77 -20.02 11.81
N THR A 71 19.94 -19.89 12.43
CA THR A 71 21.22 -20.29 11.84
C THR A 71 22.04 -20.94 12.93
N ASP A 72 22.29 -22.24 12.78
CA ASP A 72 23.04 -23.04 13.75
C ASP A 72 24.31 -23.57 13.10
N PHE A 73 25.39 -23.60 13.86
CA PHE A 73 26.64 -24.25 13.46
C PHE A 73 26.62 -25.70 13.96
N ALA A 74 26.60 -26.64 13.03
CA ALA A 74 26.69 -28.06 13.35
C ALA A 74 28.11 -28.36 13.88
N GLN A 75 28.21 -28.59 15.19
CA GLN A 75 29.46 -28.97 15.86
C GLN A 75 29.25 -30.21 16.73
N PHE A 76 30.30 -31.01 16.85
CA PHE A 76 30.29 -32.19 17.72
C PHE A 76 30.42 -31.76 19.19
N THR A 77 29.52 -32.22 20.05
CA THR A 77 29.55 -31.95 21.50
C THR A 77 30.34 -32.99 22.29
N GLY A 78 30.61 -34.16 21.71
CA GLY A 78 31.32 -35.28 22.35
C GLY A 78 32.83 -35.27 22.13
N LYS A 79 33.48 -36.40 22.42
CA LYS A 79 34.88 -36.61 22.01
C LYS A 79 34.95 -36.50 20.48
N GLY A 80 35.67 -35.49 20.00
CA GLY A 80 35.94 -35.32 18.58
C GLY A 80 36.62 -36.54 17.98
N GLY A 81 36.61 -36.66 16.66
CA GLY A 81 37.19 -37.78 15.93
C GLY A 81 37.66 -37.37 14.55
N ARG A 82 38.30 -38.30 13.85
CA ARG A 82 38.65 -38.10 12.44
C ARG A 82 37.39 -38.25 11.59
N ILE A 83 37.20 -37.39 10.60
CA ILE A 83 36.08 -37.51 9.67
C ILE A 83 36.28 -38.76 8.81
N ASP A 84 35.28 -39.64 8.81
CA ASP A 84 35.21 -40.77 7.89
C ASP A 84 34.64 -40.32 6.54
N LYS A 85 33.43 -39.74 6.60
CA LYS A 85 32.65 -39.39 5.42
C LYS A 85 31.81 -38.14 5.66
N ILE A 86 31.70 -37.31 4.63
CA ILE A 86 30.75 -36.21 4.53
C ILE A 86 29.64 -36.65 3.56
N THR A 87 28.39 -36.57 4.00
CA THR A 87 27.23 -37.09 3.24
C THR A 87 26.50 -35.98 2.47
N VAL A 88 26.84 -34.72 2.72
CA VAL A 88 26.14 -33.54 2.19
C VAL A 88 27.08 -32.61 1.45
N SER A 89 26.53 -31.87 0.49
CA SER A 89 27.23 -30.84 -0.27
C SER A 89 26.64 -29.45 0.00
N SER A 90 27.38 -28.40 -0.39
CA SER A 90 26.90 -27.03 -0.24
C SER A 90 25.63 -26.80 -1.07
N GLY A 91 24.58 -26.30 -0.44
CA GLY A 91 23.27 -26.04 -1.07
C GLY A 91 22.25 -27.16 -0.89
N ASP A 92 22.63 -28.31 -0.31
CA ASP A 92 21.69 -29.40 -0.07
C ASP A 92 20.63 -29.05 0.98
N LYS A 93 19.40 -29.51 0.75
CA LYS A 93 18.31 -29.40 1.73
C LYS A 93 18.31 -30.61 2.64
N VAL A 94 18.60 -30.37 3.91
CA VAL A 94 18.64 -31.40 4.97
C VAL A 94 17.49 -31.20 5.95
N LYS A 95 17.05 -32.29 6.57
CA LYS A 95 16.02 -32.30 7.61
C LYS A 95 16.65 -32.57 8.98
N LYS A 96 15.88 -32.29 10.03
CA LYS A 96 16.29 -32.61 11.40
C LYS A 96 16.50 -34.12 11.53
N GLY A 97 17.70 -34.50 11.95
CA GLY A 97 18.10 -35.89 12.14
C GLY A 97 18.93 -36.47 10.98
N ASP A 98 19.07 -35.75 9.87
CA ASP A 98 19.90 -36.21 8.76
C ASP A 98 21.39 -36.18 9.15
N VAL A 99 22.10 -37.25 8.79
CA VAL A 99 23.53 -37.40 9.10
C VAL A 99 24.33 -36.57 8.10
N LEU A 100 24.92 -35.47 8.58
CA LEU A 100 25.77 -34.61 7.75
C LEU A 100 27.18 -35.17 7.58
N VAL A 101 27.75 -35.69 8.66
CA VAL A 101 29.13 -36.17 8.74
C VAL A 101 29.20 -37.40 9.64
N GLN A 102 30.01 -38.38 9.25
CA GLN A 102 30.34 -39.56 10.04
C GLN A 102 31.80 -39.46 10.53
N LEU A 103 32.02 -39.83 11.79
CA LEU A 103 33.34 -39.86 12.41
C LEU A 103 33.85 -41.29 12.53
N ILE A 104 35.16 -41.45 12.42
CA ILE A 104 35.87 -42.68 12.75
C ILE A 104 36.00 -42.74 14.27
N LEU A 105 35.41 -43.79 14.87
CA LEU A 105 35.36 -44.02 16.30
C LEU A 105 36.23 -45.24 16.67
N ASP A 106 37.54 -45.11 16.46
CA ASP A 106 38.49 -46.20 16.73
C ASP A 106 38.45 -46.61 18.22
N GLY A 107 38.22 -47.91 18.47
CA GLY A 107 38.20 -48.49 19.82
C GLY A 107 36.91 -48.29 20.62
N MET A 108 35.99 -47.44 20.17
CA MET A 108 34.72 -47.20 20.88
C MET A 108 33.81 -48.44 20.81
N ASP A 109 33.81 -49.15 19.68
CA ASP A 109 33.06 -50.40 19.51
C ASP A 109 33.55 -51.50 20.45
N LEU A 110 34.87 -51.56 20.70
CA LEU A 110 35.46 -52.53 21.61
C LEU A 110 35.06 -52.22 23.06
N GLN A 111 35.15 -50.95 23.45
CA GLN A 111 34.74 -50.48 24.77
C GLN A 111 33.25 -50.73 25.01
N LEU A 112 32.40 -50.52 24.01
CA LEU A 112 30.97 -50.83 24.08
C LEU A 112 30.75 -52.32 24.36
N LYS A 113 31.41 -53.21 23.61
CA LYS A 113 31.30 -54.66 23.81
C LYS A 113 31.78 -55.11 25.20
N GLU A 114 32.87 -54.55 25.70
CA GLU A 114 33.38 -54.83 27.04
C GLU A 114 32.37 -54.41 28.12
N GLN A 115 31.74 -53.24 27.97
CA GLN A 115 30.71 -52.75 28.88
C GLN A 115 29.44 -53.62 28.82
N GLU A 116 29.01 -54.04 27.63
CA GLU A 116 27.89 -54.97 27.47
C GLU A 116 28.16 -56.32 28.16
N LEU A 117 29.37 -56.88 27.99
CA LEU A 117 29.78 -58.12 28.66
C LEU A 117 29.81 -57.97 30.18
N SER A 118 30.33 -56.85 30.68
CA SER A 118 30.34 -56.54 32.11
C SER A 118 28.91 -56.48 32.67
N LEU A 119 28.00 -55.81 31.95
CA LEU A 119 26.60 -55.69 32.33
C LEU A 119 25.88 -57.04 32.32
N GLN A 120 26.16 -57.89 31.32
CA GLN A 120 25.62 -59.25 31.28
C GLN A 120 26.10 -60.08 32.48
N ARG A 121 27.39 -60.06 32.81
CA ARG A 121 27.94 -60.76 33.98
C ARG A 121 27.30 -60.29 35.28
N ALA A 122 27.15 -58.97 35.47
CA ALA A 122 26.47 -58.41 36.63
C ALA A 122 25.01 -58.87 36.73
N LYS A 123 24.28 -58.90 35.60
CA LYS A 123 22.90 -59.43 35.55
C LYS A 123 22.83 -60.91 35.91
N TYR A 124 23.78 -61.72 35.45
CA TYR A 124 23.84 -63.15 35.80
C TYR A 124 24.11 -63.35 37.30
N ALA A 125 25.08 -62.63 37.86
CA ALA A 125 25.38 -62.67 39.29
C ALA A 125 24.15 -62.29 40.13
N TYR A 126 23.48 -61.18 39.78
CA TYR A 126 22.27 -60.74 40.47
C TYR A 126 21.14 -61.79 40.44
N LYS A 127 20.91 -62.42 39.28
CA LYS A 127 19.92 -63.49 39.14
C LYS A 127 20.26 -64.69 40.03
N MET A 128 21.52 -65.12 40.05
CA MET A 128 21.95 -66.25 40.87
C MET A 128 21.81 -65.97 42.37
N THR A 129 22.12 -64.75 42.82
CA THR A 129 21.90 -64.35 44.22
C THR A 129 20.41 -64.32 44.56
N SER A 130 19.55 -63.79 43.68
CA SER A 130 18.10 -63.73 43.92
C SER A 130 17.41 -65.11 43.92
N THR A 131 17.89 -66.07 43.13
CA THR A 131 17.39 -67.46 43.18
C THR A 131 17.91 -68.17 44.42
N ALA A 132 19.19 -68.02 44.76
CA ALA A 132 19.77 -68.62 45.97
C ALA A 132 19.09 -68.11 47.26
N ASP A 133 18.72 -66.83 47.33
CA ASP A 133 17.98 -66.27 48.48
C ASP A 133 16.56 -66.83 48.59
N LYS A 134 15.88 -67.11 47.47
CA LYS A 134 14.55 -67.73 47.47
C LYS A 134 14.64 -69.19 47.93
N ASP A 135 15.62 -69.92 47.42
CA ASP A 135 15.84 -71.32 47.78
C ASP A 135 16.25 -71.43 49.26
N ALA A 136 17.12 -70.55 49.77
CA ALA A 136 17.51 -70.50 51.17
C ALA A 136 16.33 -70.18 52.12
N ARG A 137 15.43 -69.26 51.72
CA ARG A 137 14.21 -68.95 52.48
C ARG A 137 13.23 -70.13 52.53
N THR A 138 13.10 -70.86 51.42
CA THR A 138 12.18 -72.01 51.34
C THR A 138 12.65 -73.20 52.19
N ILE A 139 13.98 -73.37 52.35
CA ILE A 139 14.58 -74.42 53.19
C ILE A 139 14.48 -74.05 54.68
N ALA A 140 14.48 -72.76 55.03
CA ALA A 140 14.38 -72.29 56.42
C ALA A 140 12.92 -72.22 56.97
N GLU A 141 11.92 -72.32 56.09
CA GLU A 141 10.49 -72.38 56.47
C GLU A 141 9.95 -73.81 56.65
N LEU A 142 10.79 -74.84 56.50
CA LEU A 142 10.52 -76.25 56.81
C LEU A 142 11.14 -76.66 58.15
#